data_AF-U3GGX5-F1
#
_entry.id   AF-U3GGX5-F1
#
_cell.length_a   1.000
_cell.length_b   1.000
_cell.length_c   1.000
_cell.angle_alpha   90.00
_cell.angle_beta   90.00
_cell.angle_gamma   90.00
#
_symmetry.space_group_name_H-M   'P 1'
#
loop_
_entity.id
_entity.type
_entity.pdbx_description
1 polymer ?
#
loop_
_entity_poly.entity_id
_entity_poly.type
_entity_poly.pdbx_seq_one_letter_code
_entity_poly.pdbx_strand_id
1 'polypeptide(L)'
;MVAVDPRFEAWLSHETGIDAPSLGTNTLERAVLDRTRAMLAARGMRDTVDAAALDAYWLRLNTAPDERQALIEALVVPETWFFRDREAFVTLARVVGEKLAREPMRVLRILSAPCSTGEEPYFAAMALLDAGIDPARFTIDAIDISARAIEQARRAVYGRNAFRGYPLTFRDRHFTGADGSWQLSDTVRGLVRFAQGNLSDAPPDDTRYDFIFCRNVLIYFHRDAQDQAIRRLDSQLAEDGMIFVGPAETGLMMRHAMTSARIPLAFAFQRTAATETGARAPLPFRLPLPPEPVSAAVGLPGVALPSVPVRPVAARVPAPSRPNPAPLGLAARPLLPTIPEIEAVLGEPPTVAQARRLADAGNLDEAERVALEIANLRAPEADTFYLLGLIADARGRHADAGDFYRKALYLEPAHYEALTHLAALLDVAGDTVAARQLMLRAERALARQGKRPSASSESETPEHTRGTHGARRP
;
A
#
# COMPACT_ATOMS: atom_id res chain seq x y z
N MET A 1 -2.64 30.97 10.59
CA MET A 1 -2.12 29.83 9.81
C MET A 1 -1.36 30.45 8.66
N VAL A 2 -0.03 30.42 8.71
CA VAL A 2 0.80 30.96 7.63
C VAL A 2 0.66 29.94 6.50
N ALA A 3 0.13 30.35 5.35
CA ALA A 3 0.07 29.46 4.19
C ALA A 3 1.49 29.00 3.85
N VAL A 4 1.66 27.72 3.47
CA VAL A 4 2.93 27.21 2.96
C VAL A 4 3.42 28.16 1.89
N ASP A 5 4.64 28.68 2.08
CA ASP A 5 5.26 29.57 1.13
C ASP A 5 5.52 28.77 -0.16
N PRO A 6 4.89 29.13 -1.30
CA PRO A 6 4.89 28.33 -2.53
C PRO A 6 6.29 28.00 -3.05
N ARG A 7 7.31 28.77 -2.67
CA ARG A 7 8.71 28.52 -3.06
C ARG A 7 9.23 27.19 -2.54
N PHE A 8 8.82 26.74 -1.35
CA PHE A 8 9.28 25.44 -0.81
C PHE A 8 8.58 24.26 -1.48
N GLU A 9 7.32 24.42 -1.88
CA GLU A 9 6.60 23.41 -2.67
C GLU A 9 7.26 23.23 -4.04
N ALA A 10 7.52 24.34 -4.73
CA ALA A 10 8.23 24.32 -6.00
C ALA A 10 9.64 23.73 -5.87
N TRP A 11 10.36 24.07 -4.80
CA TRP A 11 11.68 23.48 -4.51
C TRP A 11 11.61 21.97 -4.31
N LEU A 12 10.68 21.48 -3.47
CA LEU A 12 10.53 20.05 -3.22
C LEU A 12 10.23 19.28 -4.51
N SER A 13 9.26 19.79 -5.28
CA SER A 13 8.86 19.20 -6.56
C SER A 13 10.04 19.15 -7.53
N HIS A 14 10.80 20.23 -7.66
CA HIS A 14 11.96 20.27 -8.54
C HIS A 14 13.10 19.37 -8.08
N GLU A 15 13.43 19.38 -6.78
CA GLU A 15 14.59 18.67 -6.24
C GLU A 15 14.35 17.16 -6.12
N THR A 16 13.11 16.72 -5.89
CA THR A 16 12.79 15.32 -5.56
C THR A 16 11.78 14.67 -6.49
N GLY A 17 10.97 15.45 -7.21
CA GLY A 17 9.78 14.97 -7.94
C GLY A 17 8.54 14.80 -7.06
N ILE A 18 8.67 14.91 -5.73
CA ILE A 18 7.57 14.72 -4.77
C ILE A 18 6.58 15.88 -4.84
N ASP A 19 5.30 15.54 -4.90
CA ASP A 19 4.19 16.49 -4.76
C ASP A 19 3.88 16.71 -3.28
N ALA A 20 4.02 17.93 -2.78
CA ALA A 20 3.87 18.23 -1.34
C ALA A 20 2.50 17.79 -0.74
N PRO A 21 1.36 17.94 -1.43
CA PRO A 21 0.06 17.41 -0.98
C PRO A 21 0.04 15.89 -0.73
N SER A 22 0.85 15.11 -1.46
CA SER A 22 0.90 13.65 -1.32
C SER A 22 1.50 13.19 0.02
N LEU A 23 2.35 14.02 0.65
CA LEU A 23 2.98 13.76 1.96
C LEU A 23 2.03 14.00 3.15
N GLY A 24 0.81 14.45 2.89
CA GLY A 24 -0.17 14.79 3.91
C GLY A 24 -0.16 16.26 4.31
N THR A 25 -1.25 16.67 4.97
CA THR A 25 -1.52 18.07 5.27
C THR A 25 -0.45 18.68 6.17
N ASN A 26 0.08 19.83 5.77
CA ASN A 26 1.08 20.63 6.49
C ASN A 26 2.39 19.86 6.82
N THR A 27 2.69 18.74 6.15
CA THR A 27 3.95 18.01 6.38
C THR A 27 5.14 18.87 5.96
N LEU A 28 5.09 19.45 4.75
CA LEU A 28 6.12 20.37 4.27
C LEU A 28 6.28 21.61 5.15
N GLU A 29 5.15 22.23 5.54
CA GLU A 29 5.15 23.40 6.42
C GLU A 29 5.89 23.11 7.73
N ARG A 30 5.54 22.01 8.39
CA ARG A 30 6.12 21.61 9.67
C ARG A 30 7.62 21.37 9.52
N ALA A 31 8.03 20.62 8.49
CA ALA A 31 9.44 20.37 8.22
C ALA A 31 10.23 21.66 8.01
N VAL A 32 9.74 22.58 7.16
CA VAL A 32 10.39 23.88 6.91
C VAL A 32 10.50 24.70 8.19
N LEU A 33 9.43 24.76 9.00
CA LEU A 33 9.44 25.47 10.27
C LEU A 33 10.45 24.87 11.25
N ASP A 34 10.48 23.54 11.40
CA ASP A 34 11.39 22.85 12.29
C ASP A 34 12.86 23.03 11.88
N ARG A 35 13.15 22.96 10.57
CA ARG A 35 14.49 23.26 10.04
C ARG A 35 14.89 24.73 10.22
N THR A 36 13.94 25.65 10.05
CA THR A 36 14.18 27.09 10.31
C THR A 36 14.52 27.34 11.78
N ARG A 37 13.79 26.72 12.70
CA ARG A 37 14.08 26.77 14.15
C ARG A 37 15.47 26.22 14.47
N ALA A 38 15.83 25.07 13.88
CA ALA A 38 17.15 24.48 14.04
C ALA A 38 18.28 25.42 13.56
N MET A 39 18.08 26.12 12.44
CA MET A 39 19.01 27.13 11.94
C MET A 39 19.14 28.32 12.90
N LEU A 40 18.04 28.83 13.44
CA LEU A 40 18.04 29.95 14.39
C LEU A 40 18.75 29.57 15.70
N ALA A 41 18.45 28.38 16.23
CA ALA A 41 19.08 27.84 17.43
C ALA A 41 20.60 27.69 17.26
N ALA A 42 21.06 27.20 16.10
CA ALA A 42 22.49 27.10 15.79
C ALA A 42 23.20 28.48 15.73
N ARG A 43 22.45 29.56 15.50
CA ARG A 43 22.94 30.95 15.50
C ARG A 43 22.75 31.66 16.86
N GLY A 44 22.24 30.98 17.87
CA GLY A 44 21.93 31.58 19.18
C GLY A 44 20.81 32.63 19.13
N MET A 45 19.95 32.58 18.11
CA MET A 45 18.83 33.51 17.94
C MET A 45 17.57 32.99 18.63
N ARG A 46 16.56 33.87 18.79
CA ARG A 46 15.24 33.48 19.33
C ARG A 46 14.55 32.49 18.39
N ASP A 47 13.80 31.55 18.96
CA ASP A 47 13.09 30.48 18.23
C ASP A 47 11.81 30.95 17.50
N THR A 48 11.62 32.26 17.40
CA THR A 48 10.47 32.86 16.71
C THR A 48 10.71 32.86 15.22
N VAL A 49 9.91 32.06 14.48
CA VAL A 49 9.95 32.03 13.01
C VAL A 49 9.04 33.12 12.44
N ASP A 50 9.66 34.18 11.95
CA ASP A 50 9.00 35.25 11.18
C ASP A 50 9.36 35.18 9.69
N ALA A 51 8.87 36.12 8.88
CA ALA A 51 9.15 36.17 7.45
C ALA A 51 10.65 36.31 7.14
N ALA A 52 11.38 37.11 7.94
CA ALA A 52 12.81 37.30 7.75
C ALA A 52 13.61 36.01 8.05
N ALA A 53 13.19 35.25 9.06
CA ALA A 53 13.76 33.94 9.37
C ALA A 53 13.54 32.93 8.23
N LEU A 54 12.33 32.91 7.65
CA LEU A 54 12.01 32.06 6.50
C LEU A 54 12.84 32.43 5.26
N ASP A 55 13.04 33.73 4.99
CA ASP A 55 13.90 34.19 3.90
C ASP A 55 15.38 33.82 4.11
N ALA A 56 15.86 33.95 5.35
CA ALA A 56 17.20 33.52 5.72
C ALA A 56 17.37 32.00 5.57
N TYR A 57 16.35 31.22 5.93
CA TYR A 57 16.33 29.77 5.75
C TYR A 57 16.30 29.39 4.26
N TRP A 58 15.50 30.07 3.45
CA TRP A 58 15.48 29.88 2.00
C TRP A 58 16.85 30.11 1.36
N LEU A 59 17.57 31.16 1.76
CA LEU A 59 18.93 31.41 1.28
C LEU A 59 19.88 30.26 1.68
N ARG A 60 19.79 29.78 2.93
CA ARG A 60 20.59 28.64 3.41
C ARG A 60 20.27 27.38 2.60
N LEU A 61 18.99 27.07 2.40
CA LEU A 61 18.55 25.91 1.62
C LEU A 61 19.16 25.91 0.21
N ASN A 62 19.24 27.07 -0.45
CA ASN A 62 19.80 27.15 -1.80
C ASN A 62 21.34 27.16 -1.86
N THR A 63 22.03 27.39 -0.74
CA THR A 63 23.49 27.55 -0.69
C THR A 63 24.21 26.41 0.03
N ALA A 64 23.49 25.64 0.87
CA ALA A 64 24.04 24.61 1.74
C ALA A 64 23.49 23.22 1.34
N PRO A 65 24.30 22.36 0.68
CA PRO A 65 23.88 21.02 0.27
C PRO A 65 23.45 20.11 1.44
N ASP A 66 24.11 20.24 2.59
CA ASP A 66 23.77 19.53 3.83
C ASP A 66 22.38 19.92 4.35
N GLU A 67 22.00 21.18 4.23
CA GLU A 67 20.66 21.64 4.61
C GLU A 67 19.59 21.11 3.65
N ARG A 68 19.87 21.08 2.34
CA ARG A 68 18.97 20.46 1.36
C ARG A 68 18.70 19.01 1.70
N GLN A 69 19.77 18.25 1.93
CA GLN A 69 19.64 16.86 2.34
C GLN A 69 18.82 16.75 3.63
N ALA A 70 19.11 17.58 4.64
CA ALA A 70 18.40 17.51 5.92
C ALA A 70 16.89 17.83 5.80
N LEU A 71 16.48 18.70 4.88
CA LEU A 71 15.06 18.94 4.59
C LEU A 71 14.43 17.75 3.84
N ILE A 72 15.13 17.15 2.87
CA ILE A 72 14.67 15.92 2.19
C ILE A 72 14.45 14.80 3.21
N GLU A 73 15.41 14.57 4.10
CA GLU A 73 15.32 13.54 5.16
C GLU A 73 14.13 13.74 6.11
N ALA A 74 13.66 14.98 6.28
CA ALA A 74 12.49 15.29 7.10
C ALA A 74 11.17 15.02 6.37
N LEU A 75 11.20 14.86 5.05
CA LEU A 75 10.01 14.74 4.18
C LEU A 75 9.83 13.35 3.59
N VAL A 76 10.90 12.59 3.42
CA VAL A 76 10.85 11.20 2.94
C VAL A 76 10.18 10.33 4.00
N VAL A 77 9.29 9.43 3.57
CA VAL A 77 8.55 8.50 4.44
C VAL A 77 9.26 7.13 4.43
N PRO A 78 9.97 6.72 5.49
CA PRO A 78 10.76 5.50 5.49
C PRO A 78 9.93 4.26 5.88
N GLU A 79 8.76 4.05 5.25
CA GLU A 79 7.93 2.88 5.54
C GLU A 79 8.28 1.69 4.65
N THR A 80 9.07 0.78 5.21
CA THR A 80 9.48 -0.48 4.56
C THR A 80 9.54 -1.62 5.59
N TRP A 81 9.39 -2.84 5.11
CA TRP A 81 9.51 -4.07 5.89
C TRP A 81 9.82 -5.25 4.97
N PHE A 82 10.48 -6.27 5.52
CA PHE A 82 10.73 -7.51 4.79
C PHE A 82 9.42 -8.20 4.43
N PHE A 83 9.40 -8.93 3.31
CA PHE A 83 8.26 -9.77 2.90
C PHE A 83 7.02 -8.99 2.41
N ARG A 84 7.17 -7.70 2.05
CA ARG A 84 6.14 -6.95 1.34
C ARG A 84 6.01 -7.47 -0.10
N ASP A 85 4.81 -7.86 -0.54
CA ASP A 85 4.52 -8.46 -1.86
C ASP A 85 5.50 -9.59 -2.24
N ARG A 86 5.48 -10.66 -1.44
CA ARG A 86 6.36 -11.84 -1.55
C ARG A 86 6.44 -12.39 -2.98
N GLU A 87 5.32 -12.35 -3.70
CA GLU A 87 5.13 -12.92 -5.03
C GLU A 87 6.05 -12.27 -6.07
N ALA A 88 6.42 -11.01 -5.89
CA ALA A 88 7.42 -10.34 -6.73
C ALA A 88 8.80 -11.03 -6.62
N PHE A 89 9.21 -11.42 -5.42
CA PHE A 89 10.52 -12.06 -5.18
C PHE A 89 10.53 -13.55 -5.53
N VAL A 90 9.40 -14.24 -5.32
CA VAL A 90 9.22 -15.61 -5.82
C VAL A 90 9.31 -15.62 -7.35
N THR A 91 8.68 -14.64 -7.99
CA THR A 91 8.76 -14.45 -9.45
C THR A 91 10.19 -14.15 -9.89
N LEU A 92 10.88 -13.22 -9.21
CA LEU A 92 12.29 -12.92 -9.48
C LEU A 92 13.13 -14.20 -9.49
N ALA A 93 13.07 -14.99 -8.42
CA ALA A 93 13.88 -16.21 -8.30
C ALA A 93 13.58 -17.22 -9.41
N ARG A 94 12.30 -17.43 -9.74
CA ARG A 94 11.88 -18.31 -10.83
C ARG A 94 12.45 -17.84 -12.18
N VAL A 95 12.24 -16.57 -12.54
CA VAL A 95 12.66 -16.04 -13.85
C VAL A 95 14.18 -15.97 -13.96
N VAL A 96 14.89 -15.65 -12.88
CA VAL A 96 16.35 -15.74 -12.81
C VAL A 96 16.83 -17.17 -13.09
N GLY A 97 16.23 -18.17 -12.44
CA GLY A 97 16.55 -19.59 -12.68
C GLY A 97 16.32 -20.00 -14.15
N GLU A 98 15.21 -19.57 -14.74
CA GLU A 98 14.90 -19.82 -16.16
C GLU A 98 15.92 -19.17 -17.11
N LYS A 99 16.35 -17.92 -16.84
CA LYS A 99 17.36 -17.23 -17.63
C LYS A 99 18.72 -17.94 -17.51
N LEU A 100 19.14 -18.30 -16.31
CA LEU A 100 20.42 -19.00 -16.09
C LEU A 100 20.42 -20.44 -16.63
N ALA A 101 19.27 -21.10 -16.70
CA ALA A 101 19.18 -22.40 -17.37
C ALA A 101 19.46 -22.30 -18.88
N ARG A 102 19.08 -21.19 -19.52
CA ARG A 102 19.37 -20.93 -20.94
C ARG A 102 20.78 -20.38 -21.15
N GLU A 103 21.23 -19.53 -20.24
CA GLU A 103 22.51 -18.83 -20.31
C GLU A 103 23.27 -18.95 -18.97
N PRO A 104 23.92 -20.11 -18.69
CA PRO A 104 24.51 -20.39 -17.38
C PRO A 104 25.61 -19.42 -16.93
N MET A 105 26.21 -18.70 -17.86
CA MET A 105 27.30 -17.76 -17.59
C MET A 105 26.84 -16.30 -17.49
N ARG A 106 25.57 -16.00 -17.78
CA ARG A 106 25.02 -14.62 -17.70
C ARG A 106 25.09 -14.13 -16.24
N VAL A 107 25.42 -12.85 -16.06
CA VAL A 107 25.35 -12.18 -14.76
C VAL A 107 24.16 -11.23 -14.82
N LEU A 108 23.13 -11.53 -14.03
CA LEU A 108 21.87 -10.81 -14.04
C LEU A 108 21.94 -9.60 -13.09
N ARG A 109 21.49 -8.45 -13.56
CA ARG A 109 21.56 -7.19 -12.82
C ARG A 109 20.18 -6.80 -12.30
N ILE A 110 20.10 -6.51 -11.00
CA ILE A 110 18.87 -6.14 -10.31
C ILE A 110 19.04 -4.74 -9.73
N LEU A 111 18.06 -3.86 -9.95
CA LEU A 111 17.98 -2.54 -9.33
C LEU A 111 16.83 -2.52 -8.32
N SER A 112 17.03 -1.96 -7.13
CA SER A 112 15.98 -1.56 -6.19
C SER A 112 16.05 -0.05 -5.98
N ALA A 113 14.99 0.66 -6.37
CA ALA A 113 14.94 2.11 -6.44
C ALA A 113 13.51 2.65 -6.20
N PRO A 114 13.22 3.27 -5.03
CA PRO A 114 14.08 3.46 -3.88
C PRO A 114 14.25 2.19 -3.03
N CYS A 115 15.36 2.09 -2.31
CA CYS A 115 15.66 0.95 -1.45
C CYS A 115 15.38 1.17 0.05
N SER A 116 15.12 2.41 0.47
CA SER A 116 14.88 2.82 1.86
C SER A 116 15.95 2.25 2.81
N THR A 117 15.54 1.60 3.91
CA THR A 117 16.44 0.98 4.88
C THR A 117 16.94 -0.41 4.49
N GLY A 118 16.82 -0.79 3.21
CA GLY A 118 17.48 -1.94 2.60
C GLY A 118 16.72 -3.26 2.65
N GLU A 119 15.52 -3.30 3.22
CA GLU A 119 14.74 -4.54 3.34
C GLU A 119 14.46 -5.18 1.97
N GLU A 120 14.06 -4.38 0.96
CA GLU A 120 13.77 -4.88 -0.38
C GLU A 120 14.97 -5.51 -1.10
N PRO A 121 16.12 -4.82 -1.28
CA PRO A 121 17.25 -5.42 -1.98
C PRO A 121 17.86 -6.60 -1.22
N TYR A 122 17.83 -6.58 0.12
CA TYR A 122 18.26 -7.75 0.90
C TYR A 122 17.29 -8.92 0.76
N PHE A 123 15.98 -8.67 0.70
CA PHE A 123 15.02 -9.74 0.48
C PHE A 123 15.14 -10.36 -0.91
N ALA A 124 15.45 -9.55 -1.93
CA ALA A 124 15.81 -10.06 -3.27
C ALA A 124 17.05 -10.96 -3.21
N ALA A 125 18.13 -10.53 -2.54
CA ALA A 125 19.32 -11.34 -2.35
C ALA A 125 19.02 -12.67 -1.65
N MET A 126 18.26 -12.65 -0.55
CA MET A 126 17.86 -13.85 0.19
C MET A 126 17.03 -14.80 -0.67
N ALA A 127 16.06 -14.28 -1.44
CA ALA A 127 15.23 -15.09 -2.31
C ALA A 127 16.03 -15.83 -3.39
N LEU A 128 17.05 -15.18 -3.96
CA LEU A 128 17.96 -15.80 -4.93
C LEU A 128 18.85 -16.87 -4.30
N LEU A 129 19.42 -16.59 -3.13
CA LEU A 129 20.20 -17.58 -2.38
C LEU A 129 19.37 -18.79 -1.98
N ASP A 130 18.15 -18.56 -1.48
CA ASP A 130 17.22 -19.62 -1.07
C ASP A 130 16.76 -20.48 -2.25
N ALA A 131 16.77 -19.93 -3.47
CA ALA A 131 16.51 -20.66 -4.71
C ALA A 131 17.75 -21.40 -5.26
N GLY A 132 18.90 -21.33 -4.57
CA GLY A 132 20.14 -22.00 -4.96
C GLY A 132 20.88 -21.30 -6.10
N ILE A 133 20.60 -20.03 -6.37
CA ILE A 133 21.30 -19.25 -7.38
C ILE A 133 22.69 -18.87 -6.86
N ASP A 134 23.73 -19.17 -7.66
CA ASP A 134 25.11 -18.82 -7.35
C ASP A 134 25.25 -17.28 -7.24
N PRO A 135 25.77 -16.75 -6.11
CA PRO A 135 26.07 -15.32 -5.94
C PRO A 135 26.87 -14.67 -7.06
N ALA A 136 27.72 -15.43 -7.76
CA ALA A 136 28.49 -14.91 -8.89
C ALA A 136 27.64 -14.63 -10.15
N ARG A 137 26.37 -15.04 -10.15
CA ARG A 137 25.44 -14.91 -11.29
C ARG A 137 24.50 -13.71 -11.16
N PHE A 138 24.58 -12.93 -10.10
CA PHE A 138 23.78 -11.72 -9.98
C PHE A 138 24.47 -10.59 -9.24
N THR A 139 24.05 -9.36 -9.52
CA THR A 139 24.44 -8.16 -8.77
C THR A 139 23.21 -7.34 -8.44
N ILE A 140 23.13 -6.84 -7.20
CA ILE A 140 22.02 -5.99 -6.77
C ILE A 140 22.55 -4.59 -6.48
N ASP A 141 22.04 -3.63 -7.25
CA ASP A 141 22.24 -2.20 -7.03
C ASP A 141 21.00 -1.64 -6.31
N ALA A 142 21.22 -0.83 -5.28
CA ALA A 142 20.18 -0.28 -4.44
C ALA A 142 20.41 1.22 -4.28
N ILE A 143 19.42 2.03 -4.65
CA ILE A 143 19.53 3.49 -4.59
C ILE A 143 18.43 4.09 -3.74
N ASP A 144 18.74 5.18 -3.03
CA ASP A 144 17.77 6.00 -2.33
C ASP A 144 18.23 7.45 -2.26
N ILE A 145 17.28 8.38 -2.17
CA ILE A 145 17.58 9.80 -1.98
C ILE A 145 18.02 10.10 -0.53
N SER A 146 17.57 9.28 0.43
CA SER A 146 17.91 9.36 1.85
C SER A 146 19.27 8.73 2.14
N ALA A 147 20.27 9.58 2.40
CA ALA A 147 21.57 9.17 2.91
C ALA A 147 21.44 8.46 4.27
N ARG A 148 20.50 8.89 5.12
CA ARG A 148 20.25 8.25 6.42
C ARG A 148 19.72 6.83 6.26
N ALA A 149 18.76 6.61 5.35
CA ALA A 149 18.20 5.29 5.10
C ALA A 149 19.26 4.33 4.54
N ILE A 150 20.10 4.80 3.61
CA ILE A 150 21.24 4.05 3.09
C ILE A 150 22.24 3.67 4.19
N GLU A 151 22.53 4.58 5.12
CA GLU A 151 23.43 4.27 6.23
C GLU A 151 22.84 3.19 7.15
N GLN A 152 21.53 3.23 7.39
CA GLN A 152 20.82 2.18 8.12
C GLN A 152 20.83 0.84 7.36
N ALA A 153 20.60 0.87 6.04
CA ALA A 153 20.68 -0.29 5.18
C ALA A 153 22.05 -0.97 5.25
N ARG A 154 23.14 -0.19 5.17
CA ARG A 154 24.52 -0.71 5.28
C ARG A 154 24.82 -1.35 6.63
N ARG A 155 24.25 -0.83 7.72
CA ARG A 155 24.35 -1.45 9.06
C ARG A 155 23.63 -2.81 9.09
N ALA A 156 22.50 -2.91 8.39
CA ALA A 156 21.70 -4.14 8.26
C ALA A 156 21.28 -4.76 9.61
N VAL A 157 20.99 -3.88 10.57
CA VAL A 157 20.44 -4.22 11.90
C VAL A 157 19.00 -3.79 11.94
N TYR A 158 18.10 -4.74 12.18
CA TYR A 158 16.67 -4.50 12.09
C TYR A 158 15.97 -4.83 13.41
N GLY A 159 15.05 -3.97 13.81
CA GLY A 159 14.17 -4.21 14.95
C GLY A 159 12.95 -5.05 14.57
N ARG A 160 12.08 -5.31 15.55
CA ARG A 160 10.86 -6.11 15.37
C ARG A 160 9.95 -5.59 14.24
N ASN A 161 9.87 -4.28 14.05
CA ASN A 161 8.96 -3.65 13.10
C ASN A 161 9.30 -3.90 11.63
N ALA A 162 10.54 -4.29 11.32
CA ALA A 162 10.98 -4.66 9.98
C ALA A 162 10.47 -6.06 9.57
N PHE A 163 10.05 -6.88 10.54
CA PHE A 163 9.55 -8.23 10.31
C PHE A 163 8.04 -8.23 10.51
N ARG A 164 7.31 -8.06 9.39
CA ARG A 164 5.85 -8.12 9.37
C ARG A 164 5.41 -9.33 8.55
N GLY A 165 4.24 -9.87 8.90
CA GLY A 165 3.71 -11.07 8.26
C GLY A 165 4.36 -12.36 8.77
N TYR A 166 3.69 -13.48 8.51
CA TYR A 166 4.15 -14.83 8.84
C TYR A 166 3.99 -15.72 7.61
N PRO A 167 4.87 -16.73 7.42
CA PRO A 167 5.95 -17.15 8.33
C PRO A 167 7.27 -16.38 8.15
N LEU A 168 8.04 -16.21 9.24
CA LEU A 168 9.35 -15.53 9.26
C LEU A 168 10.55 -16.48 9.09
N THR A 169 10.37 -17.61 8.40
CA THR A 169 11.42 -18.65 8.27
C THR A 169 12.68 -18.14 7.59
N PHE A 170 12.57 -17.15 6.69
CA PHE A 170 13.74 -16.49 6.08
C PHE A 170 14.63 -15.78 7.11
N ARG A 171 14.01 -15.21 8.16
CA ARG A 171 14.74 -14.51 9.22
C ARG A 171 15.67 -15.48 9.93
N ASP A 172 15.15 -16.64 10.30
CA ASP A 172 15.90 -17.64 11.06
C ASP A 172 17.06 -18.25 10.24
N ARG A 173 17.00 -18.17 8.90
CA ARG A 173 18.10 -18.60 8.01
C ARG A 173 19.17 -17.53 7.82
N HIS A 174 18.77 -16.27 7.68
CA HIS A 174 19.66 -15.20 7.19
C HIS A 174 20.08 -14.20 8.26
N PHE A 175 19.46 -14.22 9.43
CA PHE A 175 19.73 -13.28 10.52
C PHE A 175 20.19 -13.98 11.79
N THR A 176 20.95 -13.24 12.58
CA THR A 176 21.35 -13.62 13.94
C THR A 176 20.72 -12.66 14.95
N GLY A 177 20.20 -13.20 16.05
CA GLY A 177 19.59 -12.38 17.11
C GLY A 177 20.66 -11.61 17.89
N ALA A 178 20.42 -10.32 18.12
CA ALA A 178 21.25 -9.42 18.92
C ALA A 178 20.34 -8.51 19.78
N ASP A 179 20.15 -8.85 21.06
CA ASP A 179 19.49 -8.03 22.10
C ASP A 179 18.28 -7.19 21.61
N GLY A 180 17.22 -7.86 21.16
CA GLY A 180 15.99 -7.20 20.69
C GLY A 180 16.04 -6.68 19.25
N SER A 181 17.16 -6.90 18.56
CA SER A 181 17.36 -6.64 17.14
C SER A 181 17.88 -7.89 16.41
N TRP A 182 17.91 -7.84 15.08
CA TRP A 182 18.40 -8.91 14.23
C TRP A 182 19.43 -8.36 13.27
N GLN A 183 20.62 -8.95 13.30
CA GLN A 183 21.73 -8.63 12.39
C GLN A 183 21.66 -9.55 11.17
N LEU A 184 21.61 -8.96 9.98
CA LEU A 184 21.70 -9.71 8.72
C LEU A 184 23.10 -10.30 8.54
N SER A 185 23.17 -11.53 8.01
CA SER A 185 24.44 -12.20 7.72
C SER A 185 25.30 -11.45 6.69
N ASP A 186 26.62 -11.47 6.89
CA ASP A 186 27.57 -10.79 6.00
C ASP A 186 27.54 -11.33 4.56
N THR A 187 27.19 -12.61 4.39
CA THR A 187 26.98 -13.23 3.08
C THR A 187 25.93 -12.49 2.27
N VAL A 188 24.77 -12.18 2.86
CA VAL A 188 23.70 -11.44 2.17
C VAL A 188 24.09 -9.96 2.02
N ARG A 189 24.70 -9.37 3.05
CA ARG A 189 25.12 -7.96 3.04
C ARG A 189 26.09 -7.66 1.90
N GLY A 190 27.01 -8.57 1.61
CA GLY A 190 28.01 -8.43 0.55
C GLY A 190 27.45 -8.46 -0.88
N LEU A 191 26.18 -8.81 -1.08
CA LEU A 191 25.55 -8.93 -2.40
C LEU A 191 24.85 -7.66 -2.88
N VAL A 192 24.69 -6.67 -2.00
CA VAL A 192 23.95 -5.44 -2.29
C VAL A 192 24.87 -4.24 -2.26
N ARG A 193 24.87 -3.46 -3.34
CA ARG A 193 25.63 -2.22 -3.48
C ARG A 193 24.70 -1.02 -3.30
N PHE A 194 24.92 -0.26 -2.23
CA PHE A 194 24.12 0.94 -1.93
C PHE A 194 24.77 2.21 -2.44
N ALA A 195 24.02 3.02 -3.18
CA ALA A 195 24.42 4.36 -3.61
C ALA A 195 23.31 5.38 -3.32
N GLN A 196 23.69 6.61 -2.99
CA GLN A 196 22.72 7.69 -2.88
C GLN A 196 22.39 8.20 -4.29
N GLY A 197 21.10 8.35 -4.59
CA GLY A 197 20.65 8.83 -5.89
C GLY A 197 19.16 9.14 -5.91
N ASN A 198 18.79 10.08 -6.77
CA ASN A 198 17.40 10.40 -7.04
C ASN A 198 16.92 9.66 -8.28
N LEU A 199 15.70 9.12 -8.25
CA LEU A 199 15.04 8.50 -9.40
C LEU A 199 14.84 9.50 -10.57
N SER A 200 14.78 10.79 -10.21
CA SER A 200 14.70 11.93 -11.12
C SER A 200 16.07 12.44 -11.61
N ASP A 201 17.19 11.79 -11.25
CA ASP A 201 18.53 12.08 -11.79
C ASP A 201 18.93 11.13 -12.92
N ALA A 202 19.63 11.66 -13.93
CA ALA A 202 20.06 10.85 -15.06
C ALA A 202 21.03 9.78 -14.54
N PRO A 203 20.93 8.54 -15.01
CA PRO A 203 21.82 7.52 -14.53
C PRO A 203 23.27 7.88 -14.88
N PRO A 204 24.23 7.57 -13.99
CA PRO A 204 25.62 7.95 -14.19
C PRO A 204 26.29 7.19 -15.35
N ASP A 205 25.68 6.08 -15.79
CA ASP A 205 26.18 5.20 -16.83
C ASP A 205 25.05 4.60 -17.69
N ASP A 206 25.45 3.87 -18.73
CA ASP A 206 24.55 3.12 -19.63
C ASP A 206 24.22 1.72 -19.08
N THR A 207 24.29 1.50 -17.77
CA THR A 207 23.94 0.20 -17.19
C THR A 207 22.51 -0.18 -17.55
N ARG A 208 22.34 -1.45 -17.95
CA ARG A 208 21.03 -2.08 -18.15
C ARG A 208 20.78 -3.13 -17.08
N TYR A 209 19.54 -3.20 -16.60
CA TYR A 209 19.09 -4.11 -15.55
C TYR A 209 18.11 -5.13 -16.11
N ASP A 210 18.30 -6.39 -15.73
CA ASP A 210 17.38 -7.48 -16.04
C ASP A 210 16.09 -7.37 -15.22
N PHE A 211 16.21 -6.85 -14.00
CA PHE A 211 15.09 -6.67 -13.08
C PHE A 211 15.20 -5.31 -12.39
N ILE A 212 14.09 -4.59 -12.32
CA ILE A 212 14.00 -3.32 -11.61
C ILE A 212 12.83 -3.39 -10.62
N PHE A 213 13.07 -3.09 -9.36
CA PHE A 213 12.05 -2.86 -8.36
C PHE A 213 11.90 -1.36 -8.14
N CYS A 214 10.71 -0.83 -8.43
CA CYS A 214 10.34 0.55 -8.17
C CYS A 214 8.96 0.58 -7.53
N ARG A 215 8.93 0.43 -6.21
CA ARG A 215 7.72 0.11 -5.45
C ARG A 215 7.43 1.19 -4.41
N ASN A 216 6.17 1.60 -4.35
CA ASN A 216 5.60 2.47 -3.33
C ASN A 216 6.27 3.84 -3.20
N VAL A 217 6.76 4.40 -4.32
CA VAL A 217 7.41 5.72 -4.38
C VAL A 217 6.72 6.66 -5.36
N LEU A 218 6.29 6.16 -6.51
CA LEU A 218 5.77 6.99 -7.59
C LEU A 218 4.42 7.59 -7.21
N ILE A 219 3.73 6.99 -6.23
CA ILE A 219 2.50 7.52 -5.64
C ILE A 219 2.68 8.89 -4.98
N TYR A 220 3.91 9.27 -4.63
CA TYR A 220 4.22 10.59 -4.04
C TYR A 220 4.62 11.62 -5.10
N PHE A 221 4.88 11.20 -6.34
CA PHE A 221 5.38 12.09 -7.39
C PHE A 221 4.23 12.79 -8.10
N HIS A 222 4.48 14.03 -8.55
CA HIS A 222 3.57 14.67 -9.49
C HIS A 222 3.67 13.99 -10.88
N ARG A 223 2.65 14.21 -11.72
CA ARG A 223 2.48 13.50 -13.00
C ARG A 223 3.72 13.56 -13.91
N ASP A 224 4.30 14.75 -14.10
CA ASP A 224 5.47 14.89 -14.97
C ASP A 224 6.71 14.16 -14.42
N ALA A 225 6.87 14.10 -13.09
CA ALA A 225 7.95 13.36 -12.44
C ALA A 225 7.72 11.85 -12.51
N GLN A 226 6.48 11.38 -12.37
CA GLN A 226 6.12 9.97 -12.61
C GLN A 226 6.50 9.56 -14.04
N ASP A 227 6.05 10.33 -15.03
CA ASP A 227 6.31 10.05 -16.45
C ASP A 227 7.82 10.06 -16.75
N GLN A 228 8.57 10.96 -16.13
CA GLN A 228 10.01 11.06 -16.27
C GLN A 228 10.73 9.87 -15.62
N ALA A 229 10.36 9.49 -14.40
CA ALA A 229 10.93 8.34 -13.70
C ALA A 229 10.70 7.05 -14.50
N ILE A 230 9.49 6.84 -15.01
CA ILE A 230 9.15 5.62 -15.76
C ILE A 230 9.93 5.53 -17.07
N ARG A 231 10.04 6.64 -17.83
CA ARG A 231 10.89 6.66 -19.05
C ARG A 231 12.34 6.31 -18.75
N ARG A 232 12.86 6.69 -17.59
CA ARG A 232 14.24 6.40 -17.19
C ARG A 232 14.42 4.94 -16.80
N LEU A 233 13.53 4.42 -15.96
CA LEU A 233 13.52 3.01 -15.61
C LEU A 233 13.40 2.14 -16.86
N ASP A 234 12.54 2.53 -17.80
CA ASP A 234 12.40 1.86 -19.09
C ASP A 234 13.69 1.94 -19.95
N SER A 235 14.39 3.08 -19.95
CA SER A 235 15.67 3.20 -20.67
C SER A 235 16.80 2.37 -20.06
N GLN A 236 16.73 2.07 -18.77
CA GLN A 236 17.68 1.21 -18.06
C GLN A 236 17.25 -0.26 -18.06
N LEU A 237 16.06 -0.59 -18.53
CA LEU A 237 15.59 -1.97 -18.58
C LEU A 237 16.23 -2.71 -19.75
N ALA A 238 16.77 -3.90 -19.49
CA ALA A 238 17.21 -4.82 -20.55
C ALA A 238 16.03 -5.18 -21.48
N GLU A 239 16.34 -5.62 -22.70
CA GLU A 239 15.32 -5.94 -23.71
C GLU A 239 14.35 -7.03 -23.24
N ASP A 240 14.86 -8.06 -22.56
CA ASP A 240 14.11 -9.14 -21.93
C ASP A 240 13.91 -8.91 -20.41
N GLY A 241 13.97 -7.64 -19.97
CA GLY A 241 13.89 -7.25 -18.57
C GLY A 241 12.46 -7.18 -18.02
N MET A 242 12.36 -7.09 -16.69
CA MET A 242 11.08 -7.00 -15.98
C MET A 242 11.12 -5.92 -14.88
N ILE A 243 10.06 -5.12 -14.77
CA ILE A 243 9.89 -4.11 -13.72
C ILE A 243 8.80 -4.57 -12.75
N PHE A 244 9.10 -4.55 -11.45
CA PHE A 244 8.16 -4.79 -10.36
C PHE A 244 7.76 -3.46 -9.73
N VAL A 245 6.46 -3.21 -9.63
CA VAL A 245 5.90 -1.99 -9.02
C VAL A 245 4.96 -2.31 -7.88
N GLY A 246 4.62 -1.32 -7.07
CA GLY A 246 3.62 -1.47 -6.03
C GLY A 246 2.22 -1.63 -6.64
N PRO A 247 1.26 -2.22 -5.90
CA PRO A 247 -0.11 -2.42 -6.39
C PRO A 247 -0.76 -1.13 -6.93
N ALA A 248 -0.49 0.00 -6.27
CA ALA A 248 -1.04 1.32 -6.63
C ALA A 248 -0.39 1.98 -7.86
N GLU A 249 0.74 1.44 -8.33
CA GLU A 249 1.55 2.00 -9.42
C GLU A 249 1.35 1.23 -10.74
N THR A 250 0.61 0.11 -10.70
CA THR A 250 0.24 -0.70 -11.87
C THR A 250 -0.40 0.15 -12.97
N GLY A 251 -1.32 1.04 -12.59
CA GLY A 251 -1.99 1.95 -13.51
C GLY A 251 -1.09 3.04 -14.10
N LEU A 252 0.09 3.29 -13.52
CA LEU A 252 1.11 4.13 -14.15
C LEU A 252 1.82 3.33 -15.23
N MET A 253 2.27 2.11 -14.94
CA MET A 253 2.97 1.26 -15.92
C MET A 253 2.17 1.05 -17.20
N MET A 254 0.88 0.74 -17.07
CA MET A 254 0.00 0.49 -18.23
C MET A 254 -0.12 1.70 -19.17
N ARG A 255 0.17 2.93 -18.72
CA ARG A 255 0.18 4.13 -19.57
C ARG A 255 1.47 4.28 -20.39
N HIS A 256 2.52 3.54 -20.05
CA HIS A 256 3.86 3.69 -20.62
C HIS A 256 4.33 2.44 -21.37
N ALA A 257 3.69 2.05 -22.48
CA ALA A 257 4.16 0.98 -23.37
C ALA A 257 4.72 -0.28 -22.66
N MET A 258 4.13 -0.62 -21.51
CA MET A 258 4.47 -1.76 -20.68
C MET A 258 3.23 -2.64 -20.56
N THR A 259 3.43 -3.94 -20.70
CA THR A 259 2.38 -4.95 -20.54
C THR A 259 2.62 -5.73 -19.25
N SER A 260 1.53 -6.04 -18.53
CA SER A 260 1.61 -6.92 -17.37
C SER A 260 2.18 -8.29 -17.77
N ALA A 261 3.12 -8.82 -16.97
CA ALA A 261 3.66 -10.16 -17.13
C ALA A 261 2.62 -11.26 -16.83
N ARG A 262 1.39 -10.88 -16.41
CA ARG A 262 0.28 -11.78 -16.08
C ARG A 262 0.61 -12.77 -14.96
N ILE A 263 1.43 -12.31 -14.01
CA ILE A 263 1.78 -13.06 -12.80
C ILE A 263 1.00 -12.43 -11.65
N PRO A 264 0.01 -13.14 -11.07
CA PRO A 264 -0.81 -12.63 -9.98
C PRO A 264 0.05 -12.12 -8.83
N LEU A 265 -0.33 -10.97 -8.26
CA LEU A 265 0.27 -10.38 -7.04
C LEU A 265 1.76 -10.02 -7.12
N ALA A 266 2.45 -10.36 -8.22
CA ALA A 266 3.82 -9.95 -8.47
C ALA A 266 3.92 -8.51 -8.98
N PHE A 267 2.83 -7.96 -9.56
CA PHE A 267 2.77 -6.61 -10.14
C PHE A 267 3.96 -6.32 -11.08
N ALA A 268 4.28 -7.33 -11.89
CA ALA A 268 5.42 -7.34 -12.79
C ALA A 268 5.02 -6.92 -14.21
N PHE A 269 5.87 -6.13 -14.87
CA PHE A 269 5.65 -5.56 -16.19
C PHE A 269 6.87 -5.78 -17.09
N GLN A 270 6.61 -5.89 -18.39
CA GLN A 270 7.62 -6.02 -19.44
C GLN A 270 7.29 -5.06 -20.58
N ARG A 271 8.29 -4.73 -21.41
CA ARG A 271 8.09 -3.87 -22.58
C ARG A 271 7.06 -4.50 -23.51
N THR A 272 6.08 -3.72 -23.95
CA THR A 272 5.08 -4.20 -24.91
C THR A 272 5.78 -4.59 -26.22
N ALA A 273 5.70 -5.87 -26.58
CA ALA A 273 6.18 -6.32 -27.88
C ALA A 273 5.37 -5.62 -28.99
N ALA A 274 6.05 -5.11 -30.02
CA ALA A 274 5.43 -4.34 -31.11
C ALA A 274 4.30 -5.07 -31.87
N THR A 275 4.14 -6.37 -31.65
CA THR A 275 3.17 -7.26 -32.31
C THR A 275 1.85 -7.47 -31.54
N GLU A 276 1.72 -7.03 -30.28
CA GLU A 276 0.51 -7.29 -29.46
C GLU A 276 -0.58 -6.19 -29.56
N THR A 277 -0.63 -5.43 -30.66
CA THR A 277 -1.81 -4.59 -30.93
C THR A 277 -2.91 -5.45 -31.58
N GLY A 278 -3.45 -6.41 -30.81
CA GLY A 278 -4.23 -7.53 -31.35
C GLY A 278 -5.65 -7.64 -30.81
N ALA A 279 -6.60 -7.16 -31.63
CA ALA A 279 -7.94 -7.71 -31.85
C ALA A 279 -8.88 -7.89 -30.63
N ARG A 280 -9.77 -6.90 -30.46
CA ARG A 280 -11.01 -7.04 -29.69
C ARG A 280 -11.96 -7.99 -30.43
N ALA A 281 -11.96 -9.27 -30.10
CA ALA A 281 -12.94 -10.21 -30.62
C ALA A 281 -14.33 -9.91 -30.00
N PRO A 282 -15.39 -9.70 -30.79
CA PRO A 282 -16.73 -9.50 -30.26
C PRO A 282 -17.31 -10.85 -29.77
N LEU A 283 -17.81 -10.87 -28.53
CA LEU A 283 -18.52 -12.03 -27.96
C LEU A 283 -19.97 -12.12 -28.48
N PRO A 284 -20.56 -13.33 -28.49
CA PRO A 284 -21.79 -13.66 -29.24
C PRO A 284 -23.10 -13.39 -28.48
N PHE A 285 -23.11 -12.64 -27.38
CA PHE A 285 -24.36 -12.31 -26.70
C PHE A 285 -24.38 -10.86 -26.19
N ARG A 286 -25.45 -10.14 -26.55
CA ARG A 286 -25.82 -8.84 -25.99
C ARG A 286 -26.89 -9.08 -24.94
N LEU A 287 -26.62 -8.78 -23.68
CA LEU A 287 -27.69 -8.59 -22.70
C LEU A 287 -28.39 -7.24 -23.00
N PRO A 288 -29.72 -7.15 -22.94
CA PRO A 288 -30.42 -5.88 -23.08
C PRO A 288 -30.23 -5.06 -21.80
N LEU A 289 -29.52 -3.94 -21.90
CA LEU A 289 -29.56 -2.92 -20.86
C LEU A 289 -30.94 -2.24 -20.89
N PRO A 290 -31.56 -1.97 -19.73
CA PRO A 290 -32.78 -1.17 -19.68
C PRO A 290 -32.49 0.24 -20.23
N PRO A 291 -33.45 0.85 -20.95
CA PRO A 291 -33.23 2.18 -21.53
C PRO A 291 -33.01 3.20 -20.42
N GLU A 292 -31.93 3.97 -20.52
CA GLU A 292 -31.67 5.08 -19.61
C GLU A 292 -32.83 6.08 -19.66
N PRO A 293 -33.28 6.61 -18.50
CA PRO A 293 -34.27 7.66 -18.49
C PRO A 293 -33.65 8.93 -19.08
N VAL A 294 -34.15 9.30 -20.26
CA VAL A 294 -33.92 10.60 -20.90
C VAL A 294 -34.21 11.72 -19.90
N SER A 295 -33.16 12.44 -19.53
CA SER A 295 -33.23 13.68 -18.76
C SER A 295 -33.90 14.77 -19.59
N ALA A 296 -35.22 14.91 -19.47
CA ALA A 296 -35.95 16.06 -19.97
C ALA A 296 -35.88 17.20 -18.94
N ALA A 297 -35.21 18.29 -19.32
CA ALA A 297 -35.24 19.54 -18.60
C ALA A 297 -36.65 20.16 -18.65
N VAL A 298 -37.26 20.43 -17.50
CA VAL A 298 -38.41 21.34 -17.38
C VAL A 298 -38.29 22.15 -16.09
N GLY A 299 -38.41 23.47 -16.23
CA GLY A 299 -38.22 24.47 -15.18
C GLY A 299 -39.34 24.55 -14.14
N LEU A 300 -39.03 25.31 -13.08
CA LEU A 300 -39.90 25.69 -11.96
C LEU A 300 -41.24 26.27 -12.45
N PRO A 301 -42.36 25.94 -11.75
CA PRO A 301 -42.88 26.91 -10.78
C PRO A 301 -43.58 26.32 -9.54
N GLY A 302 -43.41 27.01 -8.40
CA GLY A 302 -44.49 27.50 -7.53
C GLY A 302 -45.46 26.55 -6.77
N VAL A 303 -45.33 26.60 -5.44
CA VAL A 303 -46.40 26.73 -4.43
C VAL A 303 -46.94 25.47 -3.69
N ALA A 304 -46.75 25.55 -2.36
CA ALA A 304 -47.52 25.08 -1.20
C ALA A 304 -47.58 23.59 -0.80
N LEU A 305 -47.02 23.32 0.38
CA LEU A 305 -47.23 22.14 1.22
C LEU A 305 -48.54 22.26 2.01
N PRO A 306 -49.37 21.20 2.12
CA PRO A 306 -50.39 21.12 3.15
C PRO A 306 -49.87 20.42 4.41
N SER A 307 -50.02 21.13 5.53
CA SER A 307 -49.86 20.70 6.92
C SER A 307 -51.03 19.82 7.40
N VAL A 308 -50.74 18.78 8.19
CA VAL A 308 -51.75 17.98 8.92
C VAL A 308 -51.63 18.26 10.44
N PRO A 309 -52.75 18.44 11.17
CA PRO A 309 -52.77 19.11 12.46
C PRO A 309 -52.51 18.19 13.67
N VAL A 310 -51.95 18.80 14.71
CA VAL A 310 -51.77 18.25 16.07
C VAL A 310 -52.89 18.79 16.97
N ARG A 311 -53.47 17.95 17.85
CA ARG A 311 -54.12 18.37 19.12
C ARG A 311 -54.42 17.15 20.06
N PRO A 312 -54.66 17.32 21.38
CA PRO A 312 -53.62 17.11 22.40
C PRO A 312 -54.01 16.27 23.66
N VAL A 313 -52.96 15.82 24.38
CA VAL A 313 -52.71 15.72 25.85
C VAL A 313 -53.80 15.25 26.84
N ALA A 314 -53.47 14.21 27.64
CA ALA A 314 -53.66 14.19 29.10
C ALA A 314 -52.65 13.25 29.81
N ALA A 315 -52.27 13.64 31.04
CA ALA A 315 -51.09 13.29 31.85
C ALA A 315 -51.23 12.00 32.71
N ARG A 316 -50.14 11.21 32.90
CA ARG A 316 -49.33 10.94 34.15
C ARG A 316 -50.09 10.16 35.26
N VAL A 317 -49.62 9.11 35.93
CA VAL A 317 -48.37 8.85 36.72
C VAL A 317 -48.23 7.29 36.99
N PRO A 318 -47.38 6.75 37.91
CA PRO A 318 -46.16 5.97 37.64
C PRO A 318 -46.19 4.46 38.00
N ALA A 319 -45.08 3.77 37.70
CA ALA A 319 -44.81 2.35 37.96
C ALA A 319 -44.51 1.99 39.44
N PRO A 320 -44.61 0.69 39.79
CA PRO A 320 -43.68 0.09 40.74
C PRO A 320 -43.05 -1.23 40.27
N SER A 321 -41.72 -1.28 40.45
CA SER A 321 -40.81 -2.38 40.87
C SER A 321 -41.16 -3.87 40.65
N ARG A 322 -40.20 -4.58 40.04
CA ARG A 322 -40.02 -6.05 40.06
C ARG A 322 -39.76 -6.59 41.47
N PRO A 323 -40.01 -7.90 41.68
CA PRO A 323 -38.96 -8.76 42.23
C PRO A 323 -38.74 -10.04 41.40
N ASN A 324 -37.49 -10.49 41.37
CA ASN A 324 -37.03 -11.82 40.94
C ASN A 324 -36.68 -12.61 42.23
N PRO A 325 -36.27 -13.90 42.21
CA PRO A 325 -36.78 -15.13 41.59
C PRO A 325 -37.16 -16.19 42.67
N ALA A 326 -37.71 -17.35 42.28
CA ALA A 326 -37.41 -18.62 42.95
C ALA A 326 -37.62 -19.83 42.01
N PRO A 327 -36.78 -20.88 42.08
CA PRO A 327 -36.74 -22.01 41.16
C PRO A 327 -37.60 -23.18 41.65
N LEU A 328 -38.02 -24.08 40.73
CA LEU A 328 -38.51 -25.46 40.89
C LEU A 328 -39.30 -25.79 39.61
N GLY A 329 -39.16 -26.88 38.87
CA GLY A 329 -38.42 -28.13 38.99
C GLY A 329 -38.64 -28.91 37.67
N LEU A 330 -37.81 -29.92 37.43
CA LEU A 330 -37.84 -30.78 36.23
C LEU A 330 -39.21 -31.41 35.97
N ALA A 331 -39.66 -31.37 34.71
CA ALA A 331 -40.48 -32.42 34.10
C ALA A 331 -40.17 -32.53 32.59
N ALA A 332 -39.97 -33.76 32.15
CA ALA A 332 -39.38 -34.17 30.87
C ALA A 332 -40.18 -33.73 29.62
N ARG A 333 -39.45 -33.33 28.56
CA ARG A 333 -39.97 -33.27 27.19
C ARG A 333 -39.58 -34.56 26.44
N PRO A 334 -40.43 -35.09 25.54
CA PRO A 334 -40.13 -36.29 24.78
C PRO A 334 -39.01 -36.04 23.75
N LEU A 335 -38.13 -37.03 23.60
CA LEU A 335 -37.06 -37.10 22.62
C LEU A 335 -37.62 -37.08 21.19
N LEU A 336 -37.41 -35.97 20.48
CA LEU A 336 -37.31 -35.99 19.02
C LEU A 336 -35.90 -36.48 18.67
N PRO A 337 -35.73 -37.41 17.71
CA PRO A 337 -34.41 -37.90 17.35
C PRO A 337 -33.58 -36.75 16.75
N THR A 338 -32.46 -36.44 17.43
CA THR A 338 -31.42 -35.53 16.96
C THR A 338 -30.76 -36.15 15.73
N ILE A 339 -30.89 -35.47 14.59
CA ILE A 339 -30.00 -35.68 13.45
C ILE A 339 -28.59 -35.27 13.95
N PRO A 340 -27.57 -36.13 13.84
CA PRO A 340 -26.21 -35.76 14.23
C PRO A 340 -25.76 -34.52 13.46
N GLU A 341 -25.13 -33.62 14.20
CA GLU A 341 -24.58 -32.34 13.80
C GLU A 341 -23.86 -32.39 12.45
N ILE A 342 -24.36 -31.61 11.49
CA ILE A 342 -23.70 -31.32 10.21
C ILE A 342 -22.39 -30.53 10.42
N GLU A 343 -22.12 -30.04 11.63
CA GLU A 343 -20.88 -29.33 11.98
C GLU A 343 -19.63 -30.23 11.97
N ALA A 344 -19.76 -31.55 12.00
CA ALA A 344 -18.60 -32.47 11.95
C ALA A 344 -18.06 -32.73 10.52
N VAL A 345 -18.68 -32.18 9.47
CA VAL A 345 -18.28 -32.40 8.06
C VAL A 345 -17.72 -31.14 7.39
N LEU A 346 -17.85 -29.97 8.01
CA LEU A 346 -17.32 -28.72 7.48
C LEU A 346 -15.96 -28.46 8.14
N GLY A 347 -14.87 -28.60 7.36
CA GLY A 347 -13.56 -28.09 7.75
C GLY A 347 -13.62 -26.58 8.05
N GLU A 348 -12.56 -26.04 8.64
CA GLU A 348 -12.45 -24.60 8.93
C GLU A 348 -12.91 -23.77 7.71
N PRO A 349 -13.76 -22.74 7.90
CA PRO A 349 -14.27 -21.96 6.79
C PRO A 349 -13.11 -21.35 6.01
N PRO A 350 -13.15 -21.37 4.67
CA PRO A 350 -12.06 -20.85 3.86
C PRO A 350 -11.82 -19.38 4.21
N THR A 351 -10.55 -19.02 4.35
CA THR A 351 -10.15 -17.65 4.70
C THR A 351 -9.59 -16.93 3.49
N VAL A 352 -9.70 -15.59 3.45
CA VAL A 352 -9.09 -14.78 2.38
C VAL A 352 -7.59 -15.02 2.30
N ALA A 353 -6.94 -15.26 3.44
CA ALA A 353 -5.53 -15.64 3.50
C ALA A 353 -5.24 -16.98 2.79
N GLN A 354 -6.13 -17.96 2.86
CA GLN A 354 -5.98 -19.23 2.13
C GLN A 354 -6.13 -19.04 0.63
N ALA A 355 -7.15 -18.31 0.18
CA ALA A 355 -7.34 -17.98 -1.24
C ALA A 355 -6.13 -17.22 -1.80
N ARG A 356 -5.58 -16.29 -1.01
CA ARG A 356 -4.37 -15.53 -1.35
C ARG A 356 -3.18 -16.45 -1.52
N ARG A 357 -2.90 -17.34 -0.55
CA ARG A 357 -1.81 -18.33 -0.68
C ARG A 357 -1.90 -19.19 -1.93
N LEU A 358 -3.11 -19.56 -2.36
CA LEU A 358 -3.32 -20.32 -3.59
C LEU A 358 -3.04 -19.47 -4.85
N ALA A 359 -3.44 -18.20 -4.84
CA ALA A 359 -3.12 -17.25 -5.91
C ALA A 359 -1.61 -16.99 -5.99
N ASP A 360 -0.97 -16.80 -4.83
CA ASP A 360 0.49 -16.63 -4.66
C ASP A 360 1.26 -17.83 -5.22
N ALA A 361 0.72 -19.04 -5.05
CA ALA A 361 1.28 -20.28 -5.58
C ALA A 361 1.01 -20.49 -7.08
N GLY A 362 0.35 -19.55 -7.75
CA GLY A 362 -0.03 -19.64 -9.17
C GLY A 362 -1.17 -20.60 -9.48
N ASN A 363 -1.81 -21.20 -8.46
CA ASN A 363 -2.94 -22.10 -8.64
C ASN A 363 -4.25 -21.30 -8.74
N LEU A 364 -4.40 -20.60 -9.87
CA LEU A 364 -5.46 -19.62 -10.05
C LEU A 364 -6.87 -20.23 -10.07
N ASP A 365 -7.02 -21.46 -10.56
CA ASP A 365 -8.32 -22.15 -10.62
C ASP A 365 -8.84 -22.43 -9.21
N GLU A 366 -7.96 -22.95 -8.36
CA GLU A 366 -8.27 -23.23 -6.97
C GLU A 366 -8.41 -21.95 -6.14
N ALA A 367 -7.57 -20.95 -6.39
CA ALA A 367 -7.66 -19.65 -5.73
C ALA A 367 -8.98 -18.93 -6.01
N GLU A 368 -9.42 -18.92 -7.27
CA GLU A 368 -10.70 -18.35 -7.67
C GLU A 368 -11.86 -19.14 -7.04
N ARG A 369 -11.79 -20.47 -7.03
CA ARG A 369 -12.81 -21.32 -6.40
C ARG A 369 -12.99 -21.00 -4.93
N VAL A 370 -11.89 -20.93 -4.17
CA VAL A 370 -11.91 -20.61 -2.74
C VAL A 370 -12.35 -19.16 -2.51
N ALA A 371 -11.89 -18.20 -3.30
CA ALA A 371 -12.32 -16.81 -3.18
C ALA A 371 -13.80 -16.60 -3.50
N LEU A 372 -14.36 -17.33 -4.48
CA LEU A 372 -15.79 -17.34 -4.79
C LEU A 372 -16.60 -18.00 -3.66
N GLU A 373 -16.07 -19.06 -3.04
CA GLU A 373 -16.69 -19.70 -1.88
C GLU A 373 -16.80 -18.72 -0.70
N ILE A 374 -15.73 -17.95 -0.43
CA ILE A 374 -15.72 -16.88 0.58
C ILE A 374 -16.69 -15.76 0.21
N ALA A 375 -16.73 -15.36 -1.07
CA ALA A 375 -17.64 -14.32 -1.55
C ALA A 375 -19.13 -14.69 -1.39
N ASN A 376 -19.44 -15.99 -1.33
CA ASN A 376 -20.79 -16.53 -1.10
C ASN A 376 -21.14 -16.72 0.39
N LEU A 377 -20.21 -16.45 1.32
CA LEU A 377 -20.51 -16.45 2.75
C LEU A 377 -21.39 -15.25 3.11
N ARG A 378 -22.06 -15.31 4.28
CA ARG A 378 -23.07 -14.31 4.71
C ARG A 378 -22.56 -12.87 4.83
N ALA A 379 -21.25 -12.66 4.95
CA ALA A 379 -20.61 -11.35 5.04
C ALA A 379 -19.25 -11.38 4.32
N PRO A 380 -19.21 -11.19 2.99
CA PRO A 380 -17.96 -11.17 2.26
C PRO A 380 -17.20 -9.87 2.53
N GLU A 381 -15.88 -9.97 2.71
CA GLU A 381 -14.99 -8.83 2.93
C GLU A 381 -14.62 -8.14 1.61
N ALA A 382 -14.29 -6.85 1.68
CA ALA A 382 -13.88 -6.08 0.50
C ALA A 382 -12.61 -6.67 -0.16
N ASP A 383 -11.68 -7.16 0.67
CA ASP A 383 -10.43 -7.83 0.26
C ASP A 383 -10.67 -9.10 -0.57
N THR A 384 -11.79 -9.82 -0.34
CA THR A 384 -12.17 -11.00 -1.12
C THR A 384 -12.47 -10.62 -2.56
N PHE A 385 -13.26 -9.56 -2.76
CA PHE A 385 -13.58 -9.07 -4.10
C PHE A 385 -12.39 -8.40 -4.77
N TYR A 386 -11.54 -7.72 -4.01
CA TYR A 386 -10.28 -7.21 -4.54
C TYR A 386 -9.39 -8.36 -5.06
N LEU A 387 -9.24 -9.45 -4.30
CA LEU A 387 -8.49 -10.64 -4.72
C LEU A 387 -9.09 -11.30 -5.98
N LEU A 388 -10.42 -11.44 -6.06
CA LEU A 388 -11.09 -11.93 -7.26
C LEU A 388 -10.82 -11.02 -8.47
N GLY A 389 -10.78 -9.71 -8.26
CA GLY A 389 -10.43 -8.73 -9.30
C GLY A 389 -9.01 -8.94 -9.83
N LEU A 390 -8.03 -9.13 -8.94
CA LEU A 390 -6.66 -9.41 -9.32
C LEU A 390 -6.50 -10.74 -10.07
N ILE A 391 -7.18 -11.80 -9.62
CA ILE A 391 -7.17 -13.11 -10.28
C ILE A 391 -7.79 -13.02 -11.68
N ALA A 392 -8.90 -12.30 -11.82
CA ALA A 392 -9.53 -12.05 -13.11
C ALA A 392 -8.62 -11.26 -14.06
N ASP A 393 -7.95 -10.22 -13.55
CA ASP A 393 -7.01 -9.40 -14.32
C ASP A 393 -5.79 -10.19 -14.80
N ALA A 394 -5.21 -11.02 -13.92
CA ALA A 394 -4.10 -11.91 -14.27
C ALA A 394 -4.47 -12.92 -15.37
N ARG A 395 -5.75 -13.30 -15.47
CA ARG A 395 -6.27 -14.16 -16.55
C ARG A 395 -6.73 -13.40 -17.79
N GLY A 396 -6.52 -12.08 -17.85
CA GLY A 396 -6.95 -11.24 -18.98
C GLY A 396 -8.46 -10.97 -19.03
N ARG A 397 -9.21 -11.27 -17.96
CA ARG A 397 -10.65 -11.00 -17.85
C ARG A 397 -10.90 -9.62 -17.25
N HIS A 398 -10.48 -8.58 -17.96
CA HIS A 398 -10.51 -7.19 -17.48
C HIS A 398 -11.92 -6.66 -17.17
N ALA A 399 -12.94 -7.13 -17.88
CA ALA A 399 -14.33 -6.77 -17.58
C ALA A 399 -14.78 -7.31 -16.21
N ASP A 400 -14.53 -8.59 -15.97
CA ASP A 400 -14.83 -9.26 -14.69
C ASP A 400 -14.02 -8.63 -13.55
N ALA A 401 -12.75 -8.31 -13.80
CA ALA A 401 -11.89 -7.61 -12.84
C ALA A 401 -12.50 -6.27 -12.42
N GLY A 402 -12.98 -5.49 -13.38
CA GLY A 402 -13.67 -4.23 -13.12
C GLY A 402 -14.91 -4.39 -12.23
N ASP A 403 -15.71 -5.43 -12.46
CA ASP A 403 -16.90 -5.72 -11.65
C ASP A 403 -16.54 -6.15 -10.22
N PHE A 404 -15.49 -6.95 -10.06
CA PHE A 404 -14.99 -7.32 -8.75
C PHE A 404 -14.42 -6.12 -7.98
N TYR A 405 -13.67 -5.23 -8.63
CA TYR A 405 -13.22 -4.00 -7.98
C TYR A 405 -14.40 -3.11 -7.56
N ARG A 406 -15.44 -2.97 -8.40
CA ARG A 406 -16.66 -2.24 -8.02
C ARG A 406 -17.35 -2.87 -6.80
N LYS A 407 -17.38 -4.21 -6.69
CA LYS A 407 -17.92 -4.91 -5.52
C LYS A 407 -17.07 -4.65 -4.26
N ALA A 408 -15.75 -4.65 -4.37
CA ALA A 408 -14.86 -4.26 -3.27
C ALA A 408 -15.16 -2.82 -2.81
N LEU A 409 -15.32 -1.88 -3.75
CA LEU A 409 -15.65 -0.48 -3.47
C LEU A 409 -17.07 -0.27 -2.94
N TYR A 410 -18.00 -1.19 -3.22
CA TYR A 410 -19.33 -1.15 -2.64
C TYR A 410 -19.29 -1.45 -1.13
N LEU A 411 -18.48 -2.42 -0.73
CA LEU A 411 -18.31 -2.80 0.67
C LEU A 411 -17.42 -1.80 1.42
N GLU A 412 -16.31 -1.38 0.81
CA GLU A 412 -15.41 -0.39 1.38
C GLU A 412 -15.14 0.72 0.34
N PRO A 413 -15.91 1.82 0.38
CA PRO A 413 -15.79 2.92 -0.58
C PRO A 413 -14.44 3.65 -0.60
N ALA A 414 -13.62 3.42 0.43
CA ALA A 414 -12.29 3.96 0.63
C ALA A 414 -11.17 2.90 0.46
N HIS A 415 -11.48 1.71 -0.08
CA HIS A 415 -10.48 0.70 -0.37
C HIS A 415 -9.55 1.21 -1.47
N TYR A 416 -8.34 1.56 -1.07
CA TYR A 416 -7.40 2.30 -1.88
C TYR A 416 -6.97 1.51 -3.13
N GLU A 417 -6.62 0.25 -2.93
CA GLU A 417 -6.14 -0.67 -3.97
C GLU A 417 -7.21 -0.94 -5.02
N ALA A 418 -8.48 -1.15 -4.62
CA ALA A 418 -9.57 -1.34 -5.58
C ALA A 418 -9.85 -0.06 -6.40
N LEU A 419 -9.68 1.13 -5.80
CA LEU A 419 -9.83 2.41 -6.52
C LEU A 419 -8.76 2.58 -7.59
N THR A 420 -7.50 2.28 -7.27
CA THR A 420 -6.38 2.45 -8.20
C THR A 420 -6.45 1.46 -9.37
N HIS A 421 -6.78 0.19 -9.11
CA HIS A 421 -6.89 -0.83 -10.16
C HIS A 421 -8.09 -0.58 -11.07
N LEU A 422 -9.25 -0.17 -10.53
CA LEU A 422 -10.40 0.19 -11.36
C LEU A 422 -10.13 1.45 -12.20
N ALA A 423 -9.43 2.45 -11.63
CA ALA A 423 -9.04 3.63 -12.38
C ALA A 423 -8.12 3.29 -13.55
N ALA A 424 -7.14 2.39 -13.34
CA ALA A 424 -6.26 1.90 -14.40
C ALA A 424 -7.04 1.22 -15.53
N LEU A 425 -7.95 0.30 -15.18
CA LEU A 425 -8.79 -0.39 -16.17
C LEU A 425 -9.65 0.57 -16.99
N LEU A 426 -10.25 1.58 -16.36
CA LEU A 426 -11.06 2.59 -17.06
C LEU A 426 -10.22 3.49 -17.96
N ASP A 427 -9.01 3.84 -17.54
CA ASP A 427 -8.08 4.65 -18.35
C ASP A 427 -7.65 3.89 -19.60
N VAL A 428 -7.29 2.60 -19.46
CA VAL A 428 -6.97 1.70 -20.60
C VAL A 428 -8.18 1.51 -21.52
N ALA A 429 -9.39 1.47 -20.96
CA ALA A 429 -10.63 1.40 -21.73
C ALA A 429 -11.01 2.73 -22.41
N GLY A 430 -10.27 3.83 -22.17
CA GLY A 430 -10.46 5.15 -22.76
C GLY A 430 -11.34 6.10 -21.94
N ASP A 431 -11.88 5.69 -20.80
CA ASP A 431 -12.67 6.53 -19.89
C ASP A 431 -11.77 7.27 -18.89
N THR A 432 -11.02 8.22 -19.44
CA THR A 432 -10.05 9.04 -18.70
C THR A 432 -10.70 9.94 -17.64
N VAL A 433 -11.98 10.28 -17.79
CA VAL A 433 -12.73 11.13 -16.85
C VAL A 433 -13.10 10.33 -15.60
N ALA A 434 -13.69 9.14 -15.76
CA ALA A 434 -14.01 8.28 -14.64
C ALA A 434 -12.74 7.79 -13.93
N ALA A 435 -11.69 7.46 -14.68
CA ALA A 435 -10.39 7.10 -14.12
C ALA A 435 -9.84 8.21 -13.20
N ARG A 436 -9.88 9.47 -13.65
CA ARG A 436 -9.43 10.61 -12.84
C ARG A 436 -10.26 10.80 -11.57
N GLN A 437 -11.57 10.64 -11.65
CA GLN A 437 -12.45 10.74 -10.47
C GLN A 437 -12.15 9.65 -9.43
N LEU A 438 -11.85 8.44 -9.87
CA LEU A 438 -11.45 7.34 -8.98
C LEU A 438 -10.08 7.58 -8.34
N MET A 439 -9.10 8.11 -9.09
CA MET A 439 -7.80 8.49 -8.53
C MET A 439 -7.92 9.57 -7.45
N LEU A 440 -8.73 10.61 -7.68
CA LEU A 440 -9.01 11.65 -6.67
C LEU A 440 -9.67 11.07 -5.41
N ARG A 441 -10.49 10.01 -5.55
CA ARG A 441 -11.06 9.29 -4.40
C ARG A 441 -9.98 8.48 -3.67
N ALA A 442 -9.07 7.85 -4.40
CA ALA A 442 -7.96 7.07 -3.82
C ALA A 442 -7.04 7.96 -2.98
N GLU A 443 -6.68 9.13 -3.49
CA GLU A 443 -5.89 10.15 -2.78
C GLU A 443 -6.55 10.57 -1.46
N ARG A 444 -7.88 10.81 -1.48
CA ARG A 444 -8.64 11.14 -0.26
C ARG A 444 -8.70 9.98 0.73
N ALA A 445 -8.74 8.74 0.25
CA ALA A 445 -8.72 7.56 1.11
C ALA A 445 -7.36 7.42 1.81
N LEU A 446 -6.26 7.61 1.07
CA LEU A 446 -4.90 7.60 1.62
C LEU A 446 -4.71 8.68 2.70
N ALA A 447 -5.18 9.90 2.43
CA ALA A 447 -5.13 11.01 3.40
C ALA A 447 -5.95 10.75 4.69
N ARG A 448 -6.97 9.89 4.63
CA ARG A 448 -7.78 9.50 5.81
C ARG A 448 -7.14 8.37 6.59
N GLN A 449 -6.46 7.42 5.93
CA GLN A 449 -5.76 6.34 6.61
C GLN A 449 -4.59 6.87 7.46
N GLY A 450 -3.86 7.89 6.98
CA GLY A 450 -2.82 8.59 7.75
C GLY A 450 -3.33 9.41 8.96
N LYS A 451 -4.65 9.50 9.17
CA LYS A 451 -5.28 10.22 10.28
C LYS A 451 -5.89 9.31 11.35
N ARG A 452 -5.85 7.98 11.21
CA ARG A 452 -6.30 7.06 12.26
C ARG A 452 -5.29 7.07 13.42
N PRO A 453 -5.65 7.56 14.62
CA PRO A 453 -4.82 7.32 15.79
C PRO A 453 -4.76 5.81 16.03
N SER A 454 -3.57 5.31 16.35
CA SER A 454 -3.32 3.92 16.72
C SER A 454 -4.21 3.52 17.91
N ALA A 455 -5.36 2.92 17.63
CA ALA A 455 -6.22 2.32 18.63
C ALA A 455 -5.64 0.93 19.00
N SER A 456 -4.55 0.95 19.75
CA SER A 456 -4.02 -0.21 20.47
C SER A 456 -3.13 0.30 21.62
N SER A 457 -3.77 0.85 22.64
CA SER A 457 -3.22 0.86 23.99
C SER A 457 -4.34 0.37 24.89
N GLU A 458 -4.12 -0.84 25.41
CA GLU A 458 -5.02 -1.55 26.30
C GLU A 458 -5.27 -0.74 27.57
N SER A 459 -6.45 -0.99 28.12
CA SER A 459 -6.98 -0.48 29.37
C SER A 459 -6.07 -0.81 30.56
N GLU A 460 -5.39 0.19 31.11
CA GLU A 460 -5.00 0.16 32.52
C GLU A 460 -6.09 0.87 33.35
N THR A 461 -6.84 0.05 34.09
CA THR A 461 -7.74 0.47 35.17
C THR A 461 -6.92 1.13 36.30
N PRO A 462 -7.29 2.32 36.80
CA PRO A 462 -6.66 2.86 37.99
C PRO A 462 -7.24 2.19 39.23
N GLU A 463 -6.39 1.45 39.94
CA GLU A 463 -6.68 0.92 41.27
C GLU A 463 -6.79 2.08 42.28
N HIS A 464 -8.01 2.46 42.61
CA HIS A 464 -8.30 3.36 43.72
C HIS A 464 -8.00 2.63 45.05
N THR A 465 -6.84 2.90 45.64
CA THR A 465 -6.54 2.52 47.03
C THR A 465 -7.39 3.38 47.97
N ARG A 466 -8.39 2.75 48.59
CA ARG A 466 -9.20 3.32 49.68
C ARG A 466 -8.31 3.66 50.87
N GLY A 467 -8.17 4.96 51.16
CA GLY A 467 -7.62 5.45 52.42
C GLY A 467 -8.53 5.06 53.59
N THR A 468 -7.97 4.32 54.54
CA THR A 468 -8.60 4.03 55.83
C THR A 468 -8.49 5.24 56.75
N HIS A 469 -9.64 5.75 57.20
CA HIS A 469 -9.75 6.73 58.27
C HIS A 469 -10.15 6.01 59.57
N GLY A 470 -9.43 6.30 60.67
CA GLY A 470 -10.02 6.32 62.02
C GLY A 470 -9.28 5.61 63.14
N ALA A 471 -8.65 6.39 64.05
CA ALA A 471 -8.75 6.31 65.52
C ALA A 471 -7.82 7.39 66.15
N ARG A 472 -8.34 8.54 66.61
CA ARG A 472 -8.70 8.90 68.02
C ARG A 472 -7.55 8.71 69.03
N ARG A 473 -6.88 9.80 69.45
CA ARG A 473 -7.07 10.64 70.68
C ARG A 473 -6.01 10.29 71.77
N PRO A 474 -5.67 11.15 72.75
CA PRO A 474 -6.50 12.14 73.47
C PRO A 474 -6.39 13.58 72.98
#